data_AF-A0A1E2SJT3-F1
#
_entry.id   AF-A0A1E2SJT3-F1
#
_cell.length_a   1.000
_cell.length_b   1.000
_cell.length_c   1.000
_cell.angle_alpha   90.00
_cell.angle_beta   90.00
_cell.angle_gamma   90.00
#
_symmetry.space_group_name_H-M   'P 1'
#
loop_
_entity.id
_entity.type
_entity.pdbx_description
1 polymer ?
#
loop_
_entity_poly.entity_id
_entity_poly.type
_entity_poly.pdbx_seq_one_letter_code
_entity_poly.pdbx_strand_id
1 'polypeptide(L)'
;MTDTDPLLAAVEALTKPTRTKYLQDVIERWTTKDAEGVEHEHAKVIDRKTVTVEHAPLLDQFRDAVLPSSNTAAGSSSLDSTRNVIDSTASYEYSKIAAQTADWCRIVNTQTVRDARLNLLRWYPRFRYLNAAAQAESWYVNQLRAWARLIRAHLDPPRRRNITYPCPVCGQSSWRNDDEGGMWPLELRYRVDENNRPIIENAICRSCEPVTTWETPAAVYELITEIEERHAG
;
A
#
# COMPACT_ATOMS: atom_id res chain seq x y z
N MET A 1 10.04 22.80 15.39
CA MET A 1 9.02 22.01 14.64
C MET A 1 8.09 23.04 14.04
N THR A 2 8.15 23.28 12.73
CA THR A 2 7.32 24.30 12.08
C THR A 2 5.86 23.87 12.21
N ASP A 3 5.07 24.75 12.81
CA ASP A 3 3.62 24.65 12.97
C ASP A 3 2.99 24.55 11.58
N THR A 4 2.90 23.32 11.07
CA THR A 4 2.51 23.05 9.68
C THR A 4 1.00 22.95 9.68
N ASP A 5 0.34 23.90 9.00
CA ASP A 5 -1.11 23.92 8.80
C ASP A 5 -1.60 22.48 8.48
N PRO A 6 -2.44 21.89 9.36
CA PRO A 6 -2.80 20.48 9.26
C PRO A 6 -3.60 20.17 7.99
N LEU A 7 -4.37 21.14 7.48
CA LEU A 7 -5.11 21.01 6.24
C LEU A 7 -4.16 21.08 5.04
N LEU A 8 -3.21 22.03 5.05
CA LEU A 8 -2.18 22.10 4.02
C LEU A 8 -1.40 20.78 3.95
N ALA A 9 -0.94 20.26 5.09
CA ALA A 9 -0.21 19.00 5.15
C ALA A 9 -1.04 17.82 4.59
N ALA A 10 -2.35 17.78 4.87
CA ALA A 10 -3.23 16.74 4.36
C ALA A 10 -3.47 16.83 2.85
N VAL A 11 -3.61 18.04 2.30
CA VAL A 11 -3.71 18.26 0.85
C VAL A 11 -2.39 17.87 0.17
N GLU A 12 -1.27 18.34 0.70
CA GLU A 12 0.06 18.07 0.15
C GLU A 12 0.41 16.58 0.15
N ALA A 13 -0.02 15.83 1.16
CA ALA A 13 0.15 14.37 1.21
C ALA A 13 -0.52 13.64 0.03
N LEU A 14 -1.50 14.24 -0.63
CA LEU A 14 -2.19 13.71 -1.80
C LEU A 14 -1.71 14.31 -3.12
N THR A 15 -1.27 15.57 -3.11
CA THR A 15 -1.04 16.36 -4.35
C THR A 15 0.42 16.65 -4.66
N LYS A 16 1.35 16.47 -3.71
CA LYS A 16 2.80 16.67 -3.94
C LYS A 16 3.50 15.34 -4.26
N PRO A 17 4.59 15.39 -5.06
CA PRO A 17 5.47 14.25 -5.24
C PRO A 17 6.01 13.73 -3.91
N THR A 18 6.12 12.41 -3.78
CA THR A 18 6.73 11.76 -2.60
C THR A 18 8.12 11.26 -2.96
N ARG A 19 9.07 11.36 -2.04
CA ARG A 19 10.43 10.83 -2.22
C ARG A 19 10.62 9.62 -1.33
N THR A 20 11.01 8.50 -1.93
CA THR A 20 11.31 7.27 -1.22
C THR A 20 12.77 6.92 -1.46
N LYS A 21 13.46 6.48 -0.39
CA LYS A 21 14.82 6.00 -0.48
C LYS A 21 14.80 4.49 -0.64
N TYR A 22 15.48 3.99 -1.66
CA TYR A 22 15.67 2.57 -1.90
C TYR A 22 17.15 2.23 -1.73
N LEU A 23 17.42 1.08 -1.13
CA LEU A 23 18.74 0.46 -1.22
C LEU A 23 18.83 -0.28 -2.54
N GLN A 24 19.73 0.17 -3.41
CA GLN A 24 20.03 -0.49 -4.67
C GLN A 24 21.34 -1.26 -4.53
N ASP A 25 21.26 -2.57 -4.70
CA ASP A 25 22.42 -3.45 -4.80
C ASP A 25 23.11 -3.22 -6.14
N VAL A 26 24.39 -2.85 -6.11
CA VAL A 26 25.26 -2.84 -7.28
C VAL A 26 25.75 -4.27 -7.47
N ILE A 27 25.31 -4.90 -8.56
CA ILE A 27 25.61 -6.29 -8.85
C ILE A 27 26.68 -6.36 -9.94
N GLU A 28 27.79 -7.01 -9.61
CA GLU A 28 28.77 -7.46 -10.59
C GLU A 28 28.33 -8.83 -11.13
N ARG A 29 28.25 -8.95 -12.45
CA ARG A 29 27.92 -10.20 -13.14
C ARG A 29 29.11 -10.68 -13.96
N TRP A 30 29.40 -11.96 -13.88
CA TRP A 30 30.42 -12.60 -14.72
C TRP A 30 29.98 -14.01 -15.11
N THR A 31 30.53 -14.51 -16.21
CA THR A 31 30.20 -15.85 -16.74
C THR A 31 31.42 -16.75 -16.68
N THR A 32 31.25 -17.99 -16.25
CA THR A 32 32.30 -19.02 -16.29
C THR A 32 31.85 -20.17 -17.18
N LYS A 33 32.77 -20.77 -17.95
CA LYS A 33 32.50 -22.03 -18.65
C LYS A 33 33.00 -23.19 -17.81
N ASP A 34 32.21 -24.24 -17.72
CA ASP A 34 32.68 -25.51 -17.15
C ASP A 34 33.48 -26.32 -18.18
N ALA A 35 33.99 -27.48 -17.76
CA ALA A 35 34.78 -28.38 -18.60
C ALA A 35 34.01 -28.94 -19.80
N GLU A 36 32.68 -28.87 -19.78
CA GLU A 36 31.76 -29.34 -20.82
C GLU A 36 31.32 -28.20 -21.76
N GLY A 37 31.78 -26.97 -21.50
CA GLY A 37 31.51 -25.79 -22.32
C GLY A 37 30.19 -25.08 -21.99
N VAL A 38 29.51 -25.44 -20.90
CA VAL A 38 28.27 -24.81 -20.43
C VAL A 38 28.61 -23.50 -19.72
N GLU A 39 27.90 -22.42 -20.07
CA GLU A 39 28.06 -21.11 -19.47
C GLU A 39 27.22 -21.00 -18.19
N HIS A 40 27.89 -20.67 -17.08
CA HIS A 40 27.27 -20.39 -15.78
C HIS A 40 27.33 -18.89 -15.52
N GLU A 41 26.18 -18.25 -15.32
CA GLU A 41 26.07 -16.85 -14.93
C GLU A 41 26.18 -16.72 -13.41
N HIS A 42 27.14 -15.90 -12.95
CA HIS A 42 27.34 -15.57 -11.55
C HIS A 42 27.01 -14.11 -11.30
N ALA A 43 26.46 -13.83 -10.13
CA ALA A 43 26.14 -12.49 -9.69
C ALA A 43 26.59 -12.29 -8.24
N LYS A 44 27.27 -11.17 -7.97
CA LYS A 44 27.66 -10.77 -6.60
C LYS A 44 27.31 -9.32 -6.35
N VAL A 45 26.72 -9.06 -5.19
CA VAL A 45 26.52 -7.69 -4.70
C VAL A 45 27.88 -7.15 -4.27
N ILE A 46 28.35 -6.12 -4.96
CA ILE A 46 29.66 -5.49 -4.71
C ILE A 46 29.54 -4.20 -3.88
N ASP A 47 28.39 -3.54 -3.92
CA ASP A 47 28.12 -2.31 -3.17
C ASP A 47 26.61 -2.14 -2.95
N ARG A 48 26.24 -1.35 -1.95
CA ARG A 48 24.85 -0.95 -1.67
C ARG A 48 24.75 0.55 -1.65
N LYS A 49 24.04 1.12 -2.62
CA LYS A 49 23.85 2.57 -2.72
C LYS A 49 22.42 2.94 -2.41
N THR A 50 22.24 3.98 -1.60
CA THR A 50 20.92 4.56 -1.35
C THR A 50 20.55 5.48 -2.52
N VAL A 51 19.50 5.11 -3.26
CA VAL A 51 18.95 5.92 -4.35
C VAL A 51 17.64 6.55 -3.89
N THR A 52 17.51 7.86 -4.10
CA THR A 52 16.25 8.56 -3.83
C THR A 52 15.44 8.60 -5.11
N VAL A 53 14.27 7.98 -5.11
CA VAL A 53 13.32 8.00 -6.23
C VAL A 53 12.22 8.99 -5.91
N GLU A 54 11.93 9.88 -6.85
CA GLU A 54 10.79 10.78 -6.78
C GLU A 54 9.60 10.11 -7.47
N HIS A 55 8.53 9.91 -6.71
CA HIS A 55 7.27 9.37 -7.19
C HIS A 55 6.30 10.51 -7.48
N ALA A 56 5.46 10.32 -8.50
CA ALA A 56 4.36 11.25 -8.81
C ALA A 56 3.44 11.46 -7.58
N PRO A 57 2.62 12.52 -7.55
CA PRO A 57 1.62 12.70 -6.50
C PRO A 57 0.73 11.48 -6.29
N LEU A 58 0.31 11.25 -5.04
CA LEU A 58 -0.39 10.02 -4.66
C LEU A 58 -1.70 9.82 -5.46
N LEU A 59 -2.44 10.90 -5.73
CA LEU A 59 -3.65 10.85 -6.55
C LEU A 59 -3.38 10.56 -8.03
N ASP A 60 -2.22 10.96 -8.56
CA ASP A 60 -1.82 10.60 -9.92
C ASP A 60 -1.41 9.14 -9.98
N GLN A 61 -0.62 8.67 -9.01
CA GLN A 61 -0.26 7.24 -8.89
C GLN A 61 -1.51 6.36 -8.84
N PHE A 62 -2.53 6.75 -8.06
CA PHE A 62 -3.77 5.99 -7.95
C PHE A 62 -4.58 6.03 -9.25
N ARG A 63 -4.69 7.20 -9.89
CA ARG A 63 -5.33 7.33 -11.20
C ARG A 63 -4.67 6.40 -12.22
N ASP A 64 -3.35 6.43 -12.30
CA ASP A 64 -2.59 5.70 -13.31
C ASP A 64 -2.57 4.18 -13.03
N ALA A 65 -2.70 3.76 -11.76
CA ALA A 65 -2.85 2.35 -11.39
C ALA A 65 -4.24 1.79 -11.73
N VAL A 66 -5.26 2.66 -11.76
CA VAL A 66 -6.67 2.29 -11.88
C VAL A 66 -7.21 2.46 -13.29
N LEU A 67 -6.77 3.49 -14.01
CA LEU A 67 -7.16 3.73 -15.40
C LEU A 67 -6.25 2.91 -16.33
N PRO A 68 -6.80 2.07 -17.22
CA PRO A 68 -6.00 1.35 -18.19
C PRO A 68 -5.23 2.34 -19.07
N SER A 69 -3.91 2.13 -19.18
CA SER A 69 -3.07 2.91 -20.09
C SER A 69 -3.40 2.56 -21.54
N SER A 70 -4.37 3.27 -22.11
CA SER A 70 -4.52 3.34 -23.56
C SER A 70 -3.33 4.13 -24.12
N ASN A 71 -2.30 3.37 -24.53
CA ASN A 71 -1.12 3.71 -25.37
C ASN A 71 0.23 4.16 -24.75
N THR A 72 1.26 3.40 -25.16
CA THR A 72 2.68 3.74 -25.44
C THR A 72 3.70 3.87 -24.30
N ALA A 73 4.41 2.76 -24.02
CA ALA A 73 5.88 2.71 -24.09
C ALA A 73 6.34 1.26 -24.26
N ALA A 74 6.92 0.97 -25.42
CA ALA A 74 7.63 -0.28 -25.68
C ALA A 74 8.85 -0.37 -24.73
N GLY A 75 8.95 -1.45 -23.96
CA GLY A 75 10.20 -1.79 -23.25
C GLY A 75 10.11 -2.25 -21.79
N SER A 76 8.94 -2.36 -21.17
CA SER A 76 8.82 -3.09 -19.90
C SER A 76 8.27 -4.49 -20.16
N SER A 77 9.14 -5.49 -20.07
CA SER A 77 8.78 -6.91 -20.08
C SER A 77 8.07 -7.27 -18.77
N SER A 78 6.84 -6.83 -18.62
CA SER A 78 5.91 -7.38 -17.64
C SER A 78 4.95 -8.28 -18.42
N LEU A 79 4.97 -9.57 -18.11
CA LEU A 79 4.23 -10.63 -18.81
C LEU A 79 2.73 -10.29 -18.93
N ASP A 80 2.13 -10.62 -20.07
CA ASP A 80 0.69 -10.39 -20.37
C ASP A 80 -0.25 -11.08 -19.35
N SER A 81 0.25 -12.07 -18.58
CA SER A 81 -0.47 -12.74 -17.49
C SER A 81 -0.44 -12.00 -16.14
N THR A 82 0.34 -10.91 -16.01
CA THR A 82 0.44 -10.10 -14.77
C THR A 82 -0.39 -8.81 -14.80
N ARG A 83 -1.07 -8.52 -15.92
CA ARG A 83 -2.07 -7.45 -15.99
C ARG A 83 -3.36 -7.92 -15.34
N ASN A 84 -3.34 -7.91 -14.02
CA ASN A 84 -4.47 -8.26 -13.18
C ASN A 84 -5.70 -7.47 -13.60
N VAL A 85 -6.83 -8.17 -13.69
CA VAL A 85 -8.19 -7.65 -13.73
C VAL A 85 -8.24 -6.33 -12.96
N ILE A 86 -8.55 -5.25 -13.69
CA ILE A 86 -8.76 -3.90 -13.15
C ILE A 86 -9.47 -4.05 -11.81
N ASP A 87 -8.81 -3.69 -10.70
CA ASP A 87 -9.41 -3.75 -9.38
C ASP A 87 -10.63 -2.82 -9.41
N SER A 88 -11.79 -3.43 -9.63
CA SER A 88 -13.06 -2.72 -9.79
C SER A 88 -13.41 -1.93 -8.53
N THR A 89 -12.92 -2.40 -7.38
CA THR A 89 -12.99 -1.70 -6.10
C THR A 89 -12.14 -0.43 -6.14
N ALA A 90 -10.87 -0.53 -6.54
CA ALA A 90 -9.99 0.63 -6.67
C ALA A 90 -10.54 1.67 -7.67
N SER A 91 -11.13 1.20 -8.77
CA SER A 91 -11.82 2.03 -9.78
C SER A 91 -12.99 2.81 -9.21
N TYR A 92 -13.83 2.12 -8.43
CA TYR A 92 -14.96 2.73 -7.77
C TYR A 92 -14.52 3.74 -6.69
N GLU A 93 -13.51 3.41 -5.89
CA GLU A 93 -12.96 4.29 -4.86
C GLU A 93 -12.32 5.56 -5.46
N TYR A 94 -11.54 5.43 -6.54
CA TYR A 94 -11.01 6.61 -7.24
C TYR A 94 -12.15 7.52 -7.74
N SER A 95 -13.19 6.92 -8.32
CA SER A 95 -14.36 7.66 -8.83
C SER A 95 -15.08 8.44 -7.73
N LYS A 96 -15.22 7.85 -6.53
CA LYS A 96 -15.77 8.56 -5.36
C LYS A 96 -14.92 9.76 -4.97
N ILE A 97 -13.60 9.60 -4.89
CA ILE A 97 -12.68 10.69 -4.54
C ILE A 97 -12.77 11.81 -5.59
N ALA A 98 -12.78 11.48 -6.87
CA ALA A 98 -12.92 12.45 -7.95
C ALA A 98 -14.25 13.21 -7.89
N ALA A 99 -15.36 12.52 -7.59
CA ALA A 99 -16.67 13.14 -7.42
C ALA A 99 -16.71 14.08 -6.20
N GLN A 100 -16.23 13.62 -5.04
CA GLN A 100 -16.24 14.40 -3.80
C GLN A 100 -15.35 15.64 -3.90
N THR A 101 -14.16 15.53 -4.49
CA THR A 101 -13.29 16.70 -4.72
C THR A 101 -13.90 17.70 -5.71
N ALA A 102 -14.64 17.24 -6.71
CA ALA A 102 -15.39 18.13 -7.60
C ALA A 102 -16.54 18.84 -6.85
N ASP A 103 -17.28 18.14 -6.00
CA ASP A 103 -18.31 18.74 -5.15
C ASP A 103 -17.75 19.81 -4.23
N TRP A 104 -16.58 19.57 -3.62
CA TRP A 104 -15.90 20.55 -2.78
C TRP A 104 -15.56 21.82 -3.57
N CYS A 105 -15.07 21.70 -4.80
CA CYS A 105 -14.87 22.85 -5.69
C CYS A 105 -16.19 23.60 -5.97
N ARG A 106 -17.31 22.90 -6.20
CA ARG A 106 -18.62 23.54 -6.45
C ARG A 106 -19.09 24.34 -5.24
N ILE A 107 -18.94 23.79 -4.03
CA ILE A 107 -19.33 24.46 -2.77
C ILE A 107 -18.61 25.80 -2.61
N VAL A 108 -17.33 25.86 -2.98
CA VAL A 108 -16.53 27.10 -2.87
C VAL A 108 -16.56 27.97 -4.13
N ASN A 109 -17.41 27.63 -5.10
CA ASN A 109 -17.59 28.28 -6.39
C ASN A 109 -16.30 28.36 -7.24
N THR A 110 -15.59 27.23 -7.36
CA THR A 110 -14.38 27.07 -8.18
C THR A 110 -14.62 26.09 -9.34
N GLN A 111 -13.93 26.31 -10.47
CA GLN A 111 -14.03 25.46 -11.65
C GLN A 111 -13.58 24.01 -11.38
N THR A 112 -14.49 23.06 -11.59
CA THR A 112 -14.22 21.61 -11.51
C THR A 112 -13.62 21.07 -12.80
N VAL A 113 -12.73 20.10 -12.69
CA VAL A 113 -12.21 19.28 -13.79
C VAL A 113 -12.35 17.79 -13.48
N ARG A 114 -12.16 16.92 -14.49
CA ARG A 114 -12.15 15.47 -14.33
C ARG A 114 -10.80 14.96 -13.80
N ASP A 115 -10.29 15.61 -12.76
CA ASP A 115 -9.04 15.26 -12.10
C ASP A 115 -9.10 15.65 -10.62
N ALA A 116 -9.02 14.65 -9.74
CA ALA A 116 -9.15 14.84 -8.30
C ALA A 116 -8.02 15.71 -7.71
N ARG A 117 -6.79 15.54 -8.22
CA ARG A 117 -5.62 16.31 -7.76
C ARG A 117 -5.79 17.78 -8.11
N LEU A 118 -6.13 18.08 -9.35
CA LEU A 118 -6.34 19.46 -9.79
C LEU A 118 -7.51 20.12 -9.05
N ASN A 119 -8.59 19.39 -8.78
CA ASN A 119 -9.69 19.88 -7.97
C ASN A 119 -9.23 20.25 -6.55
N LEU A 120 -8.44 19.40 -5.87
CA LEU A 120 -7.90 19.75 -4.54
C LEU A 120 -6.99 20.97 -4.55
N LEU A 121 -6.10 21.09 -5.54
CA LEU A 121 -5.21 22.25 -5.68
C LEU A 121 -5.98 23.56 -5.91
N ARG A 122 -7.14 23.48 -6.57
CA ARG A 122 -8.04 24.63 -6.82
C ARG A 122 -8.94 24.94 -5.63
N TRP A 123 -9.41 23.90 -4.93
CA TRP A 123 -10.29 24.01 -3.79
C TRP A 123 -9.59 24.64 -2.59
N TYR A 124 -8.39 24.15 -2.24
CA TYR A 124 -7.71 24.51 -0.99
C TYR A 124 -7.54 26.03 -0.80
N PRO A 125 -6.95 26.80 -1.75
CA PRO A 125 -6.78 28.25 -1.56
C PRO A 125 -8.11 28.99 -1.39
N ARG A 126 -9.16 28.54 -2.09
CA ARG A 126 -10.49 29.16 -2.03
C ARG A 126 -11.19 28.84 -0.70
N PHE A 127 -11.08 27.61 -0.25
CA PHE A 127 -11.60 27.19 1.06
C PHE A 127 -10.95 27.97 2.21
N ARG A 128 -9.63 28.18 2.16
CA ARG A 128 -8.92 29.01 3.16
C ARG A 128 -9.41 30.45 3.18
N TYR A 129 -9.66 31.05 2.01
CA TYR A 129 -10.17 32.43 1.91
C TYR A 129 -11.55 32.60 2.57
N LEU A 130 -12.42 31.57 2.51
CA LEU A 130 -13.75 31.62 3.10
C LEU A 130 -13.75 31.55 4.64
N ASN A 131 -12.56 31.42 5.26
CA ASN A 131 -12.37 31.39 6.71
C ASN A 131 -13.35 30.43 7.42
N ALA A 132 -13.41 29.19 6.92
CA ALA A 132 -14.31 28.16 7.43
C ALA A 132 -14.05 27.86 8.92
N ALA A 133 -15.11 27.49 9.65
CA ALA A 133 -15.02 27.13 11.06
C ALA A 133 -14.04 25.96 11.28
N ALA A 134 -13.31 25.97 12.41
CA ALA A 134 -12.31 24.95 12.74
C ALA A 134 -12.86 23.51 12.73
N GLN A 135 -14.14 23.33 13.07
CA GLN A 135 -14.81 22.02 13.01
C GLN A 135 -15.00 21.52 11.56
N ALA A 136 -15.25 22.43 10.61
CA ALA A 136 -15.31 22.06 9.21
C ALA A 136 -13.91 21.64 8.71
N GLU A 137 -12.87 22.38 9.10
CA GLU A 137 -11.48 22.08 8.73
C GLU A 137 -11.05 20.67 9.22
N SER A 138 -11.35 20.32 10.47
CA SER A 138 -10.96 19.01 11.01
C SER A 138 -11.62 17.84 10.27
N TRP A 139 -12.86 18.01 9.80
CA TRP A 139 -13.53 17.02 8.96
C TRP A 139 -12.78 16.80 7.64
N TYR A 140 -12.42 17.86 6.93
CA TYR A 140 -11.65 17.76 5.67
C TYR A 140 -10.27 17.11 5.90
N VAL A 141 -9.57 17.49 6.98
CA VAL A 141 -8.28 16.89 7.35
C VAL A 141 -8.41 15.38 7.53
N ASN A 142 -9.42 14.94 8.29
CA ASN A 142 -9.65 13.52 8.54
C ASN A 142 -9.98 12.76 7.26
N GLN A 143 -10.82 13.35 6.39
CA GLN A 143 -11.19 12.75 5.12
C GLN A 143 -9.99 12.62 4.17
N LEU A 144 -9.18 13.68 4.02
CA LEU A 144 -7.96 13.66 3.19
C LEU A 144 -6.95 12.63 3.69
N ARG A 145 -6.75 12.52 5.01
CA ARG A 145 -5.90 11.48 5.62
C ARG A 145 -6.45 10.08 5.42
N ALA A 146 -7.77 9.90 5.47
CA ALA A 146 -8.41 8.62 5.19
C ALA A 146 -8.16 8.19 3.73
N TRP A 147 -8.34 9.09 2.77
CA TRP A 147 -8.01 8.80 1.37
C TRP A 147 -6.54 8.47 1.17
N ALA A 148 -5.62 9.22 1.80
CA ALA A 148 -4.20 8.92 1.68
C ALA A 148 -3.84 7.51 2.18
N ARG A 149 -4.47 7.05 3.27
CA ARG A 149 -4.31 5.66 3.76
C ARG A 149 -4.91 4.64 2.80
N LEU A 150 -6.13 4.90 2.30
CA LEU A 150 -6.82 4.03 1.34
C LEU A 150 -5.98 3.84 0.08
N ILE A 151 -5.50 4.94 -0.51
CA ILE A 151 -4.71 4.90 -1.74
C ILE A 151 -3.42 4.10 -1.53
N ARG A 152 -2.70 4.35 -0.44
CA ARG A 152 -1.49 3.59 -0.10
C ARG A 152 -1.77 2.10 0.08
N ALA A 153 -2.92 1.73 0.63
CA ALA A 153 -3.31 0.33 0.77
C ALA A 153 -3.56 -0.37 -0.57
N HIS A 154 -4.02 0.36 -1.60
CA HIS A 154 -4.14 -0.17 -2.96
C HIS A 154 -2.81 -0.21 -3.72
N LEU A 155 -1.97 0.82 -3.57
CA LEU A 155 -0.69 0.90 -4.29
C LEU A 155 0.39 -0.03 -3.72
N ASP A 156 0.37 -0.23 -2.40
CA ASP A 156 1.27 -1.13 -1.67
C ASP A 156 0.42 -1.95 -0.70
N PRO A 157 -0.23 -3.03 -1.17
CA PRO A 157 -1.02 -3.89 -0.29
C PRO A 157 -0.09 -4.62 0.70
N PRO A 158 -0.50 -4.78 1.98
CA PRO A 158 0.31 -5.50 2.94
C PRO A 158 0.53 -6.94 2.46
N ARG A 159 1.78 -7.40 2.59
CA ARG A 159 2.16 -8.76 2.25
C ARG A 159 1.48 -9.73 3.21
N ARG A 160 1.08 -10.88 2.68
CA ARG A 160 0.42 -11.94 3.45
C ARG A 160 1.34 -13.15 3.54
N ARG A 161 1.42 -13.74 4.72
CA ARG A 161 2.13 -15.00 4.96
C ARG A 161 1.31 -15.88 5.87
N ASN A 162 1.10 -17.14 5.48
CA ASN A 162 0.47 -18.11 6.37
C ASN A 162 1.46 -18.53 7.46
N ILE A 163 0.99 -18.62 8.70
CA ILE A 163 1.72 -19.25 9.80
C ILE A 163 1.42 -20.74 9.73
N THR A 164 2.46 -21.56 9.53
CA THR A 164 2.35 -23.01 9.29
C THR A 164 2.15 -23.80 10.58
N TYR A 165 1.28 -23.31 11.45
CA TYR A 165 0.90 -23.93 12.71
C TYR A 165 -0.62 -23.88 12.88
N PRO A 166 -1.20 -24.80 13.66
CA PRO A 166 -2.61 -24.73 14.05
C PRO A 166 -2.90 -23.44 14.82
N CYS A 167 -4.13 -22.94 14.71
CA CYS A 167 -4.57 -21.80 15.52
C CYS A 167 -4.60 -22.18 17.01
N PRO A 168 -3.99 -21.41 17.93
CA PRO A 168 -4.02 -21.74 19.35
C PRO A 168 -5.41 -21.57 20.00
N VAL A 169 -6.30 -20.77 19.37
CA VAL A 169 -7.66 -20.50 19.85
C VAL A 169 -8.63 -21.60 19.46
N CYS A 170 -8.69 -21.97 18.17
CA CYS A 170 -9.64 -22.98 17.68
C CYS A 170 -9.02 -24.37 17.39
N GLY A 171 -7.70 -24.51 17.47
CA GLY A 171 -6.97 -25.76 17.21
C GLY A 171 -6.92 -26.20 15.74
N GLN A 172 -7.56 -25.47 14.83
CA GLN A 172 -7.67 -25.88 13.43
C GLN A 172 -6.36 -25.67 12.68
N SER A 173 -6.02 -26.64 11.81
CA SER A 173 -4.88 -26.58 10.87
C SER A 173 -5.33 -26.32 9.42
N SER A 174 -6.63 -26.22 9.19
CA SER A 174 -7.23 -25.87 7.91
C SER A 174 -8.42 -24.93 8.12
N TRP A 175 -8.76 -24.19 7.08
CA TRP A 175 -9.93 -23.31 7.04
C TRP A 175 -10.72 -23.58 5.77
N ARG A 176 -12.01 -23.28 5.83
CA ARG A 176 -12.92 -23.30 4.69
C ARG A 176 -13.97 -22.22 4.88
N ASN A 177 -14.18 -21.39 3.87
CA ASN A 177 -15.33 -20.50 3.77
C ASN A 177 -16.18 -20.92 2.54
N ASP A 178 -17.19 -20.13 2.21
CA ASP A 178 -18.15 -20.46 1.15
C ASP A 178 -17.48 -20.57 -0.24
N ASP A 179 -16.40 -19.84 -0.47
CA ASP A 179 -15.75 -19.71 -1.79
C ASP A 179 -14.37 -20.38 -1.88
N GLU A 180 -13.67 -20.55 -0.76
CA GLU A 180 -12.27 -20.96 -0.68
C GLU A 180 -12.00 -21.89 0.53
N GLY A 181 -10.83 -22.51 0.51
CA GLY A 181 -10.33 -23.28 1.64
C GLY A 181 -8.86 -23.62 1.47
N GLY A 182 -8.21 -23.96 2.58
CA GLY A 182 -6.80 -24.30 2.55
C GLY A 182 -6.23 -24.72 3.89
N MET A 183 -4.96 -25.13 3.83
CA MET A 183 -4.15 -25.39 5.02
C MET A 183 -3.66 -24.07 5.62
N TRP A 184 -3.38 -24.11 6.93
CA TRP A 184 -2.77 -23.01 7.69
C TRP A 184 -3.70 -21.78 7.80
N PRO A 185 -4.64 -21.80 8.77
CA PRO A 185 -5.70 -20.81 8.84
C PRO A 185 -5.22 -19.45 9.36
N LEU A 186 -4.07 -19.42 10.02
CA LEU A 186 -3.43 -18.21 10.52
C LEU A 186 -2.74 -17.45 9.38
N GLU A 187 -3.19 -16.23 9.11
CA GLU A 187 -2.60 -15.32 8.13
C GLU A 187 -1.97 -14.12 8.85
N LEU A 188 -0.68 -13.90 8.65
CA LEU A 188 0.07 -12.74 9.08
C LEU A 188 0.08 -11.67 7.98
N ARG A 189 -0.23 -10.43 8.33
CA ARG A 189 -0.12 -9.28 7.43
C ARG A 189 1.01 -8.36 7.86
N TYR A 190 1.88 -8.02 6.92
CA TYR A 190 3.06 -7.22 7.21
C TYR A 190 3.46 -6.33 6.03
N ARG A 191 4.15 -5.23 6.32
CA ARG A 191 4.85 -4.39 5.36
C ARG A 191 6.35 -4.52 5.55
N VAL A 192 7.14 -4.05 4.60
CA VAL A 192 8.58 -3.90 4.78
C VAL A 192 8.93 -2.43 4.93
N ASP A 193 9.77 -2.10 5.90
CA ASP A 193 10.28 -0.74 6.08
C ASP A 193 11.40 -0.43 5.05
N GLU A 194 11.93 0.79 5.10
CA GLU A 194 13.03 1.25 4.23
C GLU A 194 14.32 0.41 4.37
N ASN A 195 14.47 -0.33 5.48
CA ASN A 195 15.59 -1.22 5.76
C ASN A 195 15.25 -2.69 5.47
N ASN A 196 14.16 -2.94 4.74
CA ASN A 196 13.64 -4.27 4.40
C ASN A 196 13.28 -5.12 5.65
N ARG A 197 12.97 -4.47 6.78
CA ARG A 197 12.51 -5.13 8.00
C ARG A 197 10.98 -5.28 7.98
N PRO A 198 10.44 -6.44 8.36
CA PRO A 198 9.00 -6.63 8.42
C PRO A 198 8.40 -5.80 9.55
N ILE A 199 7.47 -4.91 9.22
CA ILE A 199 6.55 -4.27 10.15
C ILE A 199 5.27 -5.09 10.15
N ILE A 200 5.05 -5.83 11.23
CA ILE A 200 3.83 -6.63 11.41
C ILE A 200 2.65 -5.69 11.69
N GLU A 201 1.57 -5.84 10.92
CA GLU A 201 0.35 -5.06 11.11
C GLU A 201 -0.63 -5.80 12.01
N ASN A 202 -1.00 -7.03 11.63
CA ASN A 202 -1.93 -7.87 12.36
C ASN A 202 -1.80 -9.34 11.94
N ALA A 203 -2.49 -10.22 12.66
CA ALA A 203 -2.75 -11.59 12.25
C ALA A 203 -4.24 -11.91 12.36
N ILE A 204 -4.73 -12.83 11.54
CA ILE A 204 -6.11 -13.33 11.59
C ILE A 204 -6.15 -14.85 11.56
N CYS A 205 -7.14 -15.45 12.21
CA CYS A 205 -7.48 -16.85 12.01
C CYS A 205 -8.74 -16.97 11.15
N ARG A 206 -8.59 -17.56 9.96
CA ARG A 206 -9.71 -17.77 9.01
C ARG A 206 -10.68 -18.87 9.42
N SER A 207 -10.32 -19.73 10.37
CA SER A 207 -11.19 -20.82 10.84
C SER A 207 -12.02 -20.47 12.08
N CYS A 208 -11.65 -19.43 12.81
CA CYS A 208 -12.40 -19.05 14.01
C CYS A 208 -13.76 -18.46 13.63
N GLU A 209 -14.79 -18.83 14.38
CA GLU A 209 -16.10 -18.21 14.27
C GLU A 209 -16.55 -17.73 15.68
N PRO A 210 -16.58 -16.41 15.95
CA PRO A 210 -16.22 -15.31 15.05
C PRO A 210 -14.71 -15.24 14.75
N VAL A 211 -14.36 -14.60 13.63
CA VAL A 211 -12.96 -14.44 13.18
C VAL A 211 -12.12 -13.79 14.28
N THR A 212 -11.10 -14.50 14.74
CA THR A 212 -10.14 -13.96 15.71
C THR A 212 -9.10 -13.12 14.99
N THR A 213 -8.89 -11.89 15.47
CA THR A 213 -7.91 -10.95 14.92
C THR A 213 -7.00 -10.45 16.04
N TRP A 214 -5.69 -10.51 15.80
CA TRP A 214 -4.65 -9.90 16.63
C TRP A 214 -4.26 -8.57 16.00
N GLU A 215 -4.88 -7.48 16.45
CA GLU A 215 -4.84 -6.17 15.79
C GLU A 215 -3.57 -5.36 16.02
N THR A 216 -2.75 -5.75 17.01
CA THR A 216 -1.55 -4.99 17.40
C THR A 216 -0.29 -5.83 17.28
N PRO A 217 0.89 -5.23 17.04
CA PRO A 217 2.16 -5.95 17.02
C PRO A 217 2.42 -6.76 18.30
N ALA A 218 2.01 -6.22 19.46
CA ALA A 218 2.12 -6.92 20.75
C ALA A 218 1.24 -8.18 20.78
N ALA A 219 -0.02 -8.08 20.36
CA ALA A 219 -0.92 -9.22 20.29
C ALA A 219 -0.42 -10.30 19.31
N VAL A 220 0.19 -9.89 18.18
CA VAL A 220 0.79 -10.84 17.24
C VAL A 220 2.05 -11.48 17.82
N TYR A 221 2.85 -10.74 18.59
CA TYR A 221 4.00 -11.32 19.27
C TYR A 221 3.57 -12.38 20.29
N GLU A 222 2.54 -12.09 21.10
CA GLU A 222 1.93 -13.05 22.02
C GLU A 222 1.42 -14.31 21.30
N LEU A 223 0.74 -14.14 20.16
CA LEU A 223 0.33 -15.26 19.31
C LEU A 223 1.52 -16.14 18.89
N ILE A 224 2.61 -15.52 18.42
CA ILE A 224 3.80 -16.25 17.96
C ILE A 224 4.44 -17.01 19.13
N THR A 225 4.59 -16.35 20.28
CA THR A 225 5.11 -16.98 21.50
C THR A 225 4.24 -18.17 21.93
N GLU A 226 2.92 -18.02 21.94
CA GLU A 226 2.01 -19.11 22.31
C GLU A 226 2.12 -20.32 21.36
N ILE A 227 2.28 -20.06 20.06
CA ILE A 227 2.52 -21.11 19.07
C ILE A 227 3.86 -21.80 19.32
N GLU A 228 4.92 -21.05 19.58
CA GLU A 228 6.26 -21.58 19.88
C GLU A 228 6.23 -22.45 21.14
N GLU A 229 5.60 -21.99 22.23
CA GLU A 229 5.49 -22.75 23.48
C GLU A 229 4.73 -24.06 23.32
N ARG A 230 3.65 -24.06 22.53
CA ARG A 230 2.83 -25.28 22.29
C ARG A 230 3.51 -26.30 21.40
N HIS A 231 4.49 -25.90 20.59
CA HIS A 231 5.13 -26.75 19.59
C HIS A 231 6.64 -26.96 19.79
N ALA A 232 7.24 -26.36 20.82
CA ALA A 232 8.63 -26.61 21.23
C ALA A 232 8.80 -27.89 22.07
N GLY A 233 7.82 -28.80 22.06
CA GLY A 233 7.82 -30.09 22.76
C GLY A 233 8.11 -31.27 21.85
#